data_AF-A0A645J6J6-F1
#
_entry.id   AF-A0A645J6J6-F1
#
_cell.length_a   1.000
_cell.length_b   1.000
_cell.length_c   1.000
_cell.angle_alpha   90.00
_cell.angle_beta   90.00
_cell.angle_gamma   90.00
#
_symmetry.space_group_name_H-M   'P 1'
#
loop_
_entity.id
_entity.type
_entity.pdbx_description
1 polymer ?
#
loop_
_entity_poly.entity_id
_entity_poly.type
_entity_poly.pdbx_seq_one_letter_code
_entity_poly.pdbx_strand_id
1 'polypeptide(L)'
;MPGELFAKCEISLDCIDCHTRQDVMGDGKLWTSQYDAVHIQCVDCHGTLNQQPLTKVVLDLNDPAFEEKITNPVFPELKMGDSIVMTQKGEAMPFIRQQGQEWILYSRINGESFRIPQVMSSQCKENPEEQNADSCHKCHTGENIHK
;
A
#
# COMPACT_ATOMS: atom_id res chain seq x y z
N MET A 1 -10.64 19.38 -5.72
CA MET A 1 -11.86 20.10 -6.16
C MET A 1 -12.87 20.12 -5.02
N PRO A 2 -13.74 21.15 -4.87
CA PRO A 2 -14.78 21.14 -3.84
C PRO A 2 -15.71 19.94 -4.05
N GLY A 3 -15.73 18.99 -3.10
CA GLY A 3 -16.57 17.79 -3.16
C GLY A 3 -15.84 16.46 -3.34
N GLU A 4 -14.51 16.44 -3.46
CA GLU A 4 -13.75 15.18 -3.49
C GLU A 4 -13.53 14.63 -2.07
N LEU A 5 -13.90 13.37 -1.89
CA LEU A 5 -13.75 12.59 -0.67
C LEU A 5 -12.38 11.92 -0.69
N PHE A 6 -11.49 12.33 0.21
CA PHE A 6 -10.14 11.76 0.31
C PHE A 6 -9.84 11.20 1.70
N ALA A 7 -9.15 10.06 1.72
CA ALA A 7 -8.51 9.51 2.90
C ALA A 7 -7.21 10.27 3.23
N LYS A 8 -6.77 10.21 4.49
CA LYS A 8 -5.57 10.91 4.97
C LYS A 8 -4.36 10.62 4.09
N CYS A 9 -4.13 9.34 3.77
CA CYS A 9 -3.00 8.89 2.98
C CYS A 9 -2.99 9.49 1.58
N GLU A 10 -4.15 9.68 0.95
CA GLU A 10 -4.28 10.24 -0.41
C GLU A 10 -3.87 11.72 -0.49
N ILE A 11 -3.81 12.41 0.65
CA ILE A 11 -3.41 13.83 0.73
C ILE A 11 -2.13 14.06 1.54
N SER A 12 -1.63 13.04 2.25
CA SER A 12 -0.42 13.15 3.09
C SER A 12 0.78 12.43 2.51
N LEU A 13 0.56 11.38 1.70
CA LEU A 13 1.62 10.66 1.03
C LEU A 13 1.91 11.27 -0.34
N ASP A 14 3.12 11.03 -0.85
CA ASP A 14 3.47 11.43 -2.20
C ASP A 14 2.87 10.45 -3.23
N CYS A 15 2.68 10.91 -4.47
CA CYS A 15 2.06 10.09 -5.52
C CYS A 15 2.71 8.71 -5.65
N ILE A 16 4.05 8.65 -5.57
CA ILE A 16 4.80 7.40 -5.71
C ILE A 16 4.73 6.52 -4.47
N ASP A 17 4.22 6.98 -3.33
CA ASP A 17 4.07 6.10 -2.16
C ASP A 17 2.89 5.13 -2.33
N CYS A 18 1.96 5.44 -3.23
CA CYS A 18 0.86 4.55 -3.64
C CYS A 18 1.01 4.05 -5.08
N HIS A 19 1.36 4.92 -6.03
CA HIS A 19 1.46 4.53 -7.44
C HIS A 19 2.72 3.70 -7.70
N THR A 20 2.50 2.41 -7.95
CA THR A 20 3.56 1.43 -8.20
C THR A 20 4.11 1.52 -9.62
N ARG A 21 5.15 0.75 -9.93
CA ARG A 21 5.73 0.75 -11.29
C ARG A 21 4.72 0.22 -12.30
N GLN A 22 3.97 -0.83 -11.96
CA GLN A 22 2.98 -1.40 -12.88
C GLN A 22 1.75 -0.49 -13.04
N ASP A 23 1.41 0.30 -12.02
CA ASP A 23 0.32 1.27 -12.13
C ASP A 23 0.66 2.42 -13.10
N VAL A 24 1.92 2.90 -13.07
CA VAL A 24 2.37 4.02 -13.91
C VAL A 24 2.80 3.57 -15.31
N MET A 25 3.54 2.46 -15.41
CA MET A 25 4.14 1.99 -16.66
C MET A 25 3.35 0.89 -17.35
N GLY A 26 2.34 0.33 -16.68
CA GLY A 26 1.58 -0.83 -17.11
C GLY A 26 2.21 -2.17 -16.72
N ASP A 27 1.38 -3.21 -16.75
CA ASP A 27 1.77 -4.61 -16.52
C ASP A 27 1.80 -5.45 -17.81
N GLY A 28 1.65 -4.80 -18.96
CA GLY A 28 1.64 -5.47 -20.27
C GLY A 28 0.35 -6.25 -20.56
N LYS A 29 -0.69 -6.14 -19.74
CA LYS A 29 -1.99 -6.76 -19.99
C LYS A 29 -2.97 -5.76 -20.59
N LEU A 30 -3.90 -6.28 -21.40
CA LEU A 30 -5.05 -5.52 -21.86
C LEU A 30 -6.17 -5.65 -20.84
N TRP A 31 -6.60 -4.53 -20.29
CA TRP A 31 -7.69 -4.45 -19.34
C TRP A 31 -8.94 -3.93 -20.03
N THR A 32 -10.09 -4.55 -19.71
CA THR A 32 -11.39 -4.17 -20.28
C THR A 32 -12.01 -2.96 -19.59
N SER A 33 -11.55 -2.63 -18.39
CA SER A 33 -11.97 -1.44 -17.64
C SER A 33 -10.79 -0.79 -16.92
N GLN A 34 -10.94 0.50 -16.61
CA GLN A 34 -9.98 1.23 -15.79
C GLN A 34 -9.92 0.66 -14.37
N TYR A 35 -11.06 0.19 -13.85
CA TYR A 35 -11.13 -0.44 -12.53
C TYR A 35 -10.24 -1.68 -12.46
N ASP A 36 -10.32 -2.55 -13.46
CA ASP A 36 -9.49 -3.74 -13.54
C ASP A 36 -8.01 -3.39 -13.77
N ALA A 37 -7.71 -2.20 -14.29
CA ALA A 37 -6.36 -1.73 -14.55
C ALA A 37 -5.65 -1.16 -13.32
N VAL A 38 -6.34 -0.84 -12.22
CA VAL A 38 -5.72 -0.30 -11.00
C VAL A 38 -4.86 -1.36 -10.29
N HIS A 39 -3.59 -1.07 -10.00
CA HIS A 39 -2.67 -2.04 -9.37
C HIS A 39 -2.56 -1.94 -7.86
N ILE A 40 -3.07 -0.87 -7.28
CA ILE A 40 -3.03 -0.61 -5.83
C ILE A 40 -4.44 -0.32 -5.29
N GLN A 41 -4.80 -1.01 -4.21
CA GLN A 41 -6.07 -0.85 -3.51
C GLN A 41 -5.83 -0.73 -2.00
N CYS A 42 -6.82 -0.21 -1.25
CA CYS A 42 -6.73 -0.05 0.20
C CYS A 42 -6.33 -1.36 0.90
N VAL A 43 -6.88 -2.48 0.44
CA VAL A 43 -6.64 -3.82 1.00
C VAL A 43 -5.23 -4.33 0.84
N ASP A 44 -4.47 -3.82 -0.14
CA ASP A 44 -3.08 -4.23 -0.33
C ASP A 44 -2.25 -3.88 0.90
N CYS A 45 -2.50 -2.73 1.52
CA CYS A 45 -1.76 -2.26 2.69
C CYS A 45 -2.50 -2.52 4.01
N HIS A 46 -3.84 -2.39 4.00
CA HIS A 46 -4.65 -2.43 5.20
C HIS A 46 -5.26 -3.80 5.51
N GLY A 47 -5.35 -4.68 4.51
CA GLY A 47 -6.11 -5.94 4.58
C GLY A 47 -7.62 -5.71 4.67
N THR A 48 -8.33 -6.78 5.04
CA THR A 48 -9.77 -6.79 5.32
C THR A 48 -10.01 -7.21 6.78
N LEU A 49 -11.27 -7.32 7.20
CA LEU A 49 -11.62 -7.86 8.52
C LEU A 49 -11.20 -9.33 8.70
N ASN A 50 -11.08 -10.07 7.60
CA ASN A 50 -10.86 -11.52 7.62
C ASN A 50 -9.47 -11.92 7.09
N GLN A 51 -8.74 -10.99 6.47
CA GLN A 51 -7.48 -11.30 5.79
C GLN A 51 -6.47 -10.17 5.97
N GLN A 52 -5.25 -10.52 6.37
CA GLN A 52 -4.12 -9.59 6.38
C GLN A 52 -3.65 -9.26 4.95
N PRO A 53 -2.91 -8.15 4.76
CA PRO A 53 -2.18 -7.87 3.53
C PRO A 53 -1.45 -9.09 2.98
N LEU A 54 -1.37 -9.22 1.66
CA LEU A 54 -0.51 -10.21 1.04
C LEU A 54 0.96 -9.82 1.28
N THR A 55 1.80 -10.78 1.63
CA THR A 55 3.19 -10.51 1.99
C THR A 55 4.14 -11.53 1.40
N LYS A 56 5.42 -11.15 1.28
CA LYS A 56 6.52 -12.07 1.02
C LYS A 56 7.70 -11.74 1.94
N VAL A 57 8.48 -12.77 2.27
CA VAL A 57 9.79 -12.61 2.91
C VAL A 57 10.84 -12.53 1.82
N VAL A 58 11.71 -11.52 1.88
CA VAL A 58 12.79 -11.33 0.90
C VAL A 58 13.96 -12.25 1.27
N LEU A 59 14.23 -13.26 0.45
CA LEU A 59 15.24 -14.30 0.74
C LEU A 59 16.38 -14.38 -0.29
N ASP A 60 16.29 -13.66 -1.40
CA ASP A 60 17.29 -13.64 -2.47
C ASP A 60 17.81 -12.21 -2.68
N LEU A 61 19.13 -12.03 -2.67
CA LEU A 61 19.77 -10.73 -2.94
C LEU A 61 19.54 -10.23 -4.36
N ASN A 62 19.13 -11.11 -5.28
CA ASN A 62 18.76 -10.75 -6.64
C ASN A 62 17.27 -10.41 -6.79
N ASP A 63 16.51 -10.37 -5.69
CA ASP A 63 15.10 -9.96 -5.73
C ASP A 63 14.99 -8.49 -6.18
N PRO A 64 14.14 -8.17 -7.17
CA PRO A 64 13.94 -6.79 -7.63
C PRO A 64 13.55 -5.80 -6.52
N ALA A 65 13.05 -6.29 -5.38
CA ALA A 65 12.80 -5.49 -4.19
C ALA A 65 14.02 -4.66 -3.72
N PHE A 66 15.24 -5.09 -4.00
CA PHE A 66 16.46 -4.35 -3.66
C PHE A 66 16.75 -3.14 -4.57
N GLU A 67 16.10 -3.02 -5.73
CA GLU A 67 16.36 -1.94 -6.69
C GLU A 67 15.99 -0.55 -6.13
N GLU A 68 14.99 -0.46 -5.25
CA GLU A 68 14.49 0.82 -4.71
C GLU A 68 15.58 1.61 -3.95
N LYS A 69 16.46 0.91 -3.22
CA LYS A 69 17.60 1.55 -2.52
C LYS A 69 18.60 2.17 -3.49
N ILE A 70 18.72 1.61 -4.70
CA ILE A 70 19.69 2.09 -5.70
C ILE A 70 19.34 3.51 -6.15
N THR A 71 18.05 3.84 -6.19
CA THR A 71 17.55 5.12 -6.69
C THR A 71 17.33 6.19 -5.62
N ASN A 72 17.15 5.80 -4.34
CA ASN A 72 16.99 6.75 -3.24
C ASN A 72 17.87 6.39 -2.03
N PRO A 73 18.99 7.10 -1.78
CA PRO A 73 19.89 6.81 -0.67
C PRO A 73 19.34 7.18 0.72
N VAL A 74 18.27 7.97 0.79
CA VAL A 74 17.57 8.31 2.05
C VAL A 74 16.65 7.17 2.49
N PHE A 75 16.28 6.30 1.55
CA PHE A 75 15.38 5.19 1.80
C PHE A 75 16.03 4.11 2.69
N PRO A 76 15.34 3.61 3.73
CA PRO A 76 15.91 2.60 4.62
C PRO A 76 16.36 1.35 3.87
N GLU A 77 17.51 0.82 4.27
CA GLU A 77 18.06 -0.39 3.67
C GLU A 77 17.13 -1.59 3.89
N LEU A 78 16.72 -2.23 2.79
CA LEU A 78 16.05 -3.53 2.82
C LEU A 78 17.06 -4.61 3.16
N LYS A 79 16.68 -5.58 3.99
CA LYS A 79 17.53 -6.70 4.39
C LYS A 79 16.89 -8.02 3.98
N MET A 80 17.73 -9.02 3.76
CA MET A 80 17.23 -10.39 3.66
C MET A 80 16.54 -10.78 4.98
N GLY A 81 15.42 -11.47 4.87
CA GLY A 81 14.54 -11.82 5.98
C GLY A 81 13.47 -10.78 6.29
N ASP A 82 13.53 -9.57 5.71
CA ASP A 82 12.46 -8.59 5.85
C ASP A 82 11.18 -9.12 5.18
N SER A 83 10.05 -8.95 5.87
CA SER A 83 8.73 -9.19 5.31
C SER A 83 8.20 -7.90 4.71
N ILE A 84 7.82 -7.96 3.43
CA ILE A 84 7.28 -6.83 2.67
C ILE A 84 5.88 -7.13 2.15
N VAL A 85 5.11 -6.07 1.91
CA VAL A 85 3.77 -6.19 1.33
C VAL A 85 3.86 -6.44 -0.17
N MET A 86 2.89 -7.21 -0.66
CA MET A 86 2.63 -7.45 -2.08
C MET A 86 1.24 -6.91 -2.42
N THR A 87 1.07 -6.34 -3.60
CA THR A 87 -0.28 -6.07 -4.11
C THR A 87 -0.98 -7.37 -4.45
N GLN A 88 -2.32 -7.39 -4.48
CA GLN A 88 -3.10 -8.57 -4.90
C GLN A 88 -2.79 -8.98 -6.35
N LYS A 89 -2.24 -8.06 -7.17
CA LYS A 89 -1.77 -8.35 -8.53
C LYS A 89 -0.33 -8.88 -8.60
N GLY A 90 0.35 -9.02 -7.46
CA GLY A 90 1.66 -9.66 -7.36
C GLY A 90 2.85 -8.72 -7.53
N GLU A 91 2.66 -7.41 -7.39
CA GLU A 91 3.79 -6.47 -7.36
C GLU A 91 4.32 -6.30 -5.94
N ALA A 92 5.64 -6.34 -5.78
CA ALA A 92 6.28 -6.15 -4.49
C ALA A 92 6.36 -4.67 -4.13
N MET A 93 6.04 -4.35 -2.87
CA MET A 93 6.18 -3.00 -2.30
C MET A 93 7.27 -3.00 -1.22
N PRO A 94 8.56 -2.96 -1.61
CA PRO A 94 9.68 -3.02 -0.65
C PRO A 94 9.74 -1.84 0.32
N PHE A 95 8.97 -0.79 0.05
CA PHE A 95 8.77 0.38 0.91
C PHE A 95 7.71 0.18 1.99
N ILE A 96 7.02 -0.96 2.02
CA ILE A 96 6.12 -1.32 3.10
C ILE A 96 6.64 -2.58 3.77
N ARG A 97 7.04 -2.46 5.04
CA ARG A 97 7.74 -3.52 5.77
C ARG A 97 7.11 -3.80 7.11
N GLN A 98 7.25 -5.04 7.56
CA GLN A 98 6.82 -5.45 8.88
C GLN A 98 7.84 -5.03 9.93
N GLN A 99 7.39 -4.35 10.98
CA GLN A 99 8.16 -4.07 12.19
C GLN A 99 7.40 -4.61 13.40
N GLY A 100 7.82 -5.76 13.90
CA GLY A 100 7.09 -6.46 14.97
C GLY A 100 5.68 -6.84 14.49
N GLN A 101 4.65 -6.27 15.11
CA GLN A 101 3.25 -6.49 14.74
C GLN A 101 2.68 -5.41 13.80
N GLU A 102 3.48 -4.38 13.51
CA GLU A 102 3.02 -3.22 12.74
C GLU A 102 3.55 -3.26 11.31
N TRP A 103 2.80 -2.62 10.41
CA TRP A 103 3.21 -2.38 9.05
C TRP A 103 3.60 -0.92 8.90
N ILE A 104 4.80 -0.68 8.38
CA ILE A 104 5.38 0.65 8.22
C ILE A 104 5.61 0.89 6.73
N LEU A 105 5.05 1.98 6.22
CA LEU A 105 5.40 2.56 4.93
C LEU A 105 6.56 3.53 5.13
N TYR A 106 7.56 3.46 4.27
CA TYR A 106 8.61 4.47 4.15
C TYR A 106 8.39 5.25 2.87
N SER A 107 8.28 6.57 2.97
CA SER A 107 8.12 7.42 1.79
C SER A 107 9.30 7.21 0.86
N ARG A 108 8.98 6.98 -0.41
CA ARG A 108 9.95 6.81 -1.48
C ARG A 108 10.57 8.14 -1.94
N ILE A 109 10.06 9.27 -1.46
CA ILE A 109 10.62 10.59 -1.72
C ILE A 109 11.66 10.95 -0.66
N ASN A 110 11.29 10.90 0.63
CA ASN A 110 12.09 11.48 1.70
C ASN A 110 12.49 10.50 2.83
N GLY A 111 12.04 9.23 2.77
CA GLY A 111 12.33 8.21 3.78
C GLY A 111 11.54 8.33 5.08
N GLU A 112 10.60 9.29 5.21
CA GLU A 112 9.70 9.41 6.37
C GLU A 112 8.87 8.14 6.54
N SER A 113 8.64 7.72 7.78
CA SER A 113 7.91 6.49 8.09
C SER A 113 6.48 6.77 8.54
N PHE A 114 5.52 6.04 7.97
CA PHE A 114 4.10 6.09 8.30
C PHE A 114 3.62 4.72 8.77
N ARG A 115 2.98 4.67 9.93
CA ARG A 115 2.30 3.46 10.39
C ARG A 115 1.05 3.22 9.55
N ILE A 116 0.85 1.98 9.08
CA ILE A 116 -0.36 1.55 8.36
C ILE A 116 -1.32 0.85 9.35
N PRO A 117 -2.44 1.47 9.72
CA PRO A 117 -3.47 0.81 10.53
C PRO A 117 -4.01 -0.42 9.80
N GLN A 118 -4.18 -1.53 10.49
CA GLN A 118 -4.77 -2.73 9.88
C GLN A 118 -6.28 -2.76 10.10
N VAL A 119 -7.04 -3.20 9.10
CA VAL A 119 -8.51 -3.37 9.21
C VAL A 119 -8.83 -4.55 10.11
N MET A 120 -8.04 -5.62 10.03
CA MET A 120 -8.20 -6.78 10.89
C MET A 120 -8.07 -6.37 12.36
N SER A 121 -9.01 -6.80 13.20
CA SER A 121 -9.11 -6.43 14.62
C SER A 121 -9.37 -4.93 14.88
N SER A 122 -9.80 -4.16 13.88
CA SER A 122 -10.28 -2.79 14.05
C SER A 122 -11.77 -2.73 14.39
N GLN A 123 -12.32 -1.51 14.51
CA GLN A 123 -13.77 -1.26 14.66
C GLN A 123 -14.51 -1.17 13.31
N CYS A 124 -13.84 -1.50 12.19
CA CYS A 124 -14.46 -1.50 10.87
C CYS A 124 -15.66 -2.47 10.84
N LYS A 125 -16.74 -2.05 10.17
CA LYS A 125 -17.98 -2.82 10.00
C LYS A 125 -18.36 -3.03 8.54
N GLU A 126 -17.51 -2.59 7.62
CA GLU A 126 -17.73 -2.75 6.19
C GLU A 126 -17.70 -4.23 5.78
N ASN A 127 -18.40 -4.55 4.71
CA ASN A 127 -18.44 -5.89 4.15
C ASN A 127 -17.03 -6.26 3.63
N PRO A 128 -16.40 -7.36 4.09
CA PRO A 128 -15.08 -7.80 3.61
C PRO A 128 -15.00 -8.07 2.11
N GLU A 129 -16.14 -8.25 1.43
CA GLU A 129 -16.22 -8.43 -0.02
C GLU A 129 -16.34 -7.10 -0.78
N GLU A 130 -16.65 -5.99 -0.10
CA GLU A 130 -16.79 -4.64 -0.68
C GLU A 130 -15.63 -3.75 -0.24
N GLN A 131 -14.52 -3.82 -0.97
CA GLN A 131 -13.25 -3.20 -0.58
C GLN A 131 -12.76 -2.14 -1.58
N ASN A 132 -13.71 -1.59 -2.34
CA ASN A 132 -13.45 -0.54 -3.30
C ASN A 132 -13.26 0.79 -2.57
N ALA A 133 -12.61 1.76 -3.22
CA ALA A 133 -12.36 3.08 -2.64
C ALA A 133 -13.66 3.76 -2.16
N ASP A 134 -14.74 3.69 -2.95
CA ASP A 134 -16.05 4.25 -2.61
C ASP A 134 -16.66 3.64 -1.35
N SER A 135 -16.33 2.38 -1.02
CA SER A 135 -16.75 1.73 0.23
C SER A 135 -15.98 2.32 1.41
N CYS A 136 -14.65 2.33 1.35
CA CYS A 136 -13.81 2.85 2.43
C CYS A 136 -14.04 4.34 2.67
N HIS A 137 -14.20 5.13 1.61
CA HIS A 137 -14.45 6.58 1.70
C HIS A 137 -15.79 6.94 2.37
N LYS A 138 -16.73 6.01 2.56
CA LYS A 138 -17.93 6.30 3.38
C LYS A 138 -17.59 6.72 4.81
N CYS A 139 -16.49 6.19 5.34
CA CYS A 139 -16.03 6.45 6.71
C CYS A 139 -14.63 7.10 6.77
N HIS A 140 -13.78 6.87 5.77
CA HIS A 140 -12.39 7.35 5.73
C HIS A 140 -12.24 8.63 4.90
N THR A 141 -13.06 9.65 5.16
CA THR A 141 -12.94 10.96 4.50
C THR A 141 -12.82 12.10 5.50
N GLY A 142 -11.91 13.05 5.26
CA GLY A 142 -11.78 14.27 6.08
C GLY A 142 -11.38 14.02 7.54
N GLU A 143 -11.73 14.95 8.45
CA GLU A 143 -11.28 15.05 9.86
C GLU A 143 -11.55 13.83 10.77
N ASN A 144 -12.23 12.77 10.29
CA ASN A 144 -12.50 11.53 11.02
C ASN A 144 -11.41 10.45 10.88
N ILE A 145 -10.30 10.79 10.24
CA ILE A 145 -9.10 9.95 10.10
C ILE A 145 -8.40 9.79 11.45
N HIS A 146 -8.41 8.55 11.96
CA HIS A 146 -7.78 8.08 13.20
C HIS A 146 -6.63 8.97 13.69
N LYS A 147 -6.86 9.66 14.82
CA LYS A 147 -5.81 10.30 15.60
C LYS A 147 -4.86 9.25 16.16
#